data_AF-W0RFU8-F1
#
_entry.id   AF-W0RFU8-F1
#
_cell.length_a   1.000
_cell.length_b   1.000
_cell.length_c   1.000
_cell.angle_alpha   90.00
_cell.angle_beta   90.00
_cell.angle_gamma   90.00
#
_symmetry.space_group_name_H-M   'P 1'
#
loop_
_entity.id
_entity.type
_entity.pdbx_description
1 polymer ?
#
loop_
_entity_poly.entity_id
_entity_poly.type
_entity_poly.pdbx_seq_one_letter_code
_entity_poly.pdbx_strand_id
1 'polypeptide(L)'
;MTSRGRAIRVAGWWSAVAACSLSGVAPRVARAQGFGLNEIGSCAIARGFAATGSPCEDVSTIYWNPAATTTLRGLAVYAGASAIAVNGSFRADTTGKVWPSEVPTAYPPFLGVNWTPASHRVALGVAAYVPYGLTSQWAPDFVGRFSAQKASLASVYVQPNVAVELVPGKLSVGGGPTIGWSQLELRQSIDISSQTPPGAPSGVTFAQLGIAPGTEFARARA
;
A
#
# COMPACT_ATOMS: atom_id res chain seq x y z
N MET A 1 -24.36 74.85 -25.10
CA MET A 1 -24.79 73.94 -24.01
C MET A 1 -24.84 72.54 -24.60
N THR A 2 -23.72 71.81 -24.54
CA THR A 2 -23.60 70.45 -25.09
C THR A 2 -22.69 69.65 -24.16
N SER A 3 -23.30 68.76 -23.38
CA SER A 3 -22.65 67.98 -22.33
C SER A 3 -21.82 66.84 -22.94
N ARG A 4 -20.51 66.83 -22.69
CA ARG A 4 -19.62 65.70 -22.98
C ARG A 4 -19.81 64.61 -21.92
N GLY A 5 -20.34 63.46 -22.32
CA GLY A 5 -20.40 62.26 -21.47
C GLY A 5 -19.00 61.68 -21.22
N ARG A 6 -18.66 61.46 -19.95
CA ARG A 6 -17.49 60.66 -19.56
C ARG A 6 -17.90 59.19 -19.51
N ALA A 7 -17.36 58.39 -20.40
CA ALA A 7 -17.40 56.93 -20.30
C ALA A 7 -16.40 56.49 -19.21
N ILE A 8 -16.93 55.89 -18.14
CA ILE A 8 -16.12 55.20 -17.12
C ILE A 8 -15.70 53.86 -17.73
N ARG A 9 -14.40 53.69 -17.94
CA ARG A 9 -13.80 52.43 -18.38
C ARG A 9 -13.76 51.47 -17.19
N VAL A 10 -14.58 50.43 -17.21
CA VAL A 10 -14.42 49.27 -16.32
C VAL A 10 -13.31 48.40 -16.91
N ALA A 11 -12.12 48.48 -16.35
CA ALA A 11 -10.99 47.65 -16.75
C ALA A 11 -11.24 46.21 -16.30
N GLY A 12 -11.44 45.31 -17.27
CA GLY A 12 -11.61 43.89 -17.05
C GLY A 12 -10.34 43.24 -16.51
N TRP A 13 -10.41 42.73 -15.27
CA TRP A 13 -9.41 41.83 -14.69
C TRP A 13 -9.84 40.39 -14.98
N TRP A 14 -9.77 39.97 -16.25
CA TRP A 14 -10.06 38.58 -16.67
C TRP A 14 -8.85 37.85 -17.25
N SER A 15 -7.65 38.45 -17.22
CA SER A 15 -6.50 37.89 -17.95
C SER A 15 -5.42 37.22 -17.09
N ALA A 16 -5.67 36.94 -15.81
CA ALA A 16 -4.68 36.33 -14.91
C ALA A 16 -4.97 34.86 -14.54
N VAL A 17 -5.68 34.10 -15.38
CA VAL A 17 -5.90 32.64 -15.17
C VAL A 17 -5.19 31.78 -16.22
N ALA A 18 -4.54 32.36 -17.22
CA ALA A 18 -3.99 31.61 -18.37
C ALA A 18 -2.44 31.52 -18.39
N ALA A 19 -1.80 31.30 -17.24
CA ALA A 19 -0.34 31.12 -17.17
C ALA A 19 0.13 30.01 -16.20
N CYS A 20 -0.70 28.98 -16.02
CA CYS A 20 -0.22 27.64 -15.65
C CYS A 20 -0.45 26.67 -16.83
N SER A 21 -0.09 27.13 -18.02
CA SER A 21 -0.02 26.31 -19.22
C SER A 21 1.23 25.43 -19.13
N LEU A 22 0.99 24.15 -18.81
CA LEU A 22 1.74 23.01 -19.32
C LEU A 22 3.28 23.11 -19.24
N SER A 23 3.85 23.18 -18.04
CA SER A 23 5.13 22.50 -17.83
C SER A 23 4.80 21.01 -17.78
N GLY A 24 4.81 20.37 -18.95
CA GLY A 24 4.48 18.96 -19.19
C GLY A 24 5.44 17.99 -18.50
N VAL A 25 5.50 18.01 -17.17
CA VAL A 25 5.98 16.87 -16.40
C VAL A 25 4.84 15.86 -16.44
N ALA A 26 4.82 15.04 -17.51
CA ALA A 26 4.00 13.84 -17.50
C ALA A 26 4.29 13.12 -16.18
N PRO A 27 3.28 12.78 -15.37
CA PRO A 27 3.50 12.05 -14.13
C PRO A 27 4.26 10.78 -14.48
N ARG A 28 5.54 10.72 -14.06
CA ARG A 28 6.33 9.52 -14.23
C ARG A 28 5.77 8.48 -13.28
N VAL A 29 5.46 7.29 -13.78
CA VAL A 29 4.99 6.18 -12.96
C VAL A 29 6.12 5.79 -12.02
N ALA A 30 6.06 6.26 -10.77
CA ALA A 30 6.96 5.82 -9.71
C ALA A 30 6.46 4.45 -9.23
N ARG A 31 7.18 3.39 -9.57
CA ARG A 31 6.91 2.01 -9.11
C ARG A 31 7.44 1.82 -7.68
N ALA A 32 6.93 2.60 -6.72
CA ALA A 32 7.45 2.66 -5.34
C ALA A 32 6.50 2.08 -4.28
N GLN A 33 5.44 1.37 -4.68
CA GLN A 33 4.44 0.83 -3.75
C GLN A 33 4.98 -0.30 -2.85
N GLY A 34 6.02 -1.01 -3.30
CA GLY A 34 6.63 -2.10 -2.53
C GLY A 34 5.58 -3.16 -2.14
N PHE A 35 5.41 -3.36 -0.84
CA PHE A 35 4.43 -4.28 -0.24
C PHE A 35 3.25 -3.53 0.43
N GLY A 36 3.06 -2.25 0.13
CA GLY A 36 1.93 -1.45 0.59
C GLY A 36 0.64 -1.84 -0.13
N LEU A 37 -0.43 -2.01 0.64
CA LEU A 37 -1.78 -2.29 0.13
C LEU A 37 -2.66 -1.07 0.35
N ASN A 38 -3.29 -0.62 -0.75
CA ASN A 38 -4.15 0.55 -0.78
C ASN A 38 -5.63 0.17 -0.92
N GLU A 39 -5.94 -1.13 -0.96
CA GLU A 39 -7.27 -1.67 -1.17
C GLU A 39 -8.16 -1.57 0.09
N ILE A 40 -8.11 -0.40 0.74
CA ILE A 40 -8.77 -0.02 1.98
C ILE A 40 -9.96 0.87 1.62
N GLY A 41 -11.12 0.24 1.46
CA GLY A 41 -12.37 0.89 1.11
C GLY A 41 -12.64 0.96 -0.38
N SER A 42 -13.88 0.62 -0.77
CA SER A 42 -14.31 0.60 -2.17
C SER A 42 -14.32 1.99 -2.81
N CYS A 43 -14.67 3.03 -2.05
CA CYS A 43 -14.61 4.41 -2.53
C CYS A 43 -13.17 4.83 -2.88
N ALA A 44 -12.19 4.47 -2.05
CA ALA A 44 -10.79 4.78 -2.32
C ALA A 44 -10.29 4.06 -3.57
N ILE A 45 -10.61 2.77 -3.74
CA ILE A 45 -10.31 2.00 -4.96
C ILE A 45 -10.93 2.67 -6.19
N ALA A 46 -12.21 3.04 -6.13
CA ALA A 46 -12.92 3.69 -7.22
C ALA A 46 -12.34 5.08 -7.59
N ARG A 47 -11.71 5.76 -6.63
CA ARG A 47 -11.04 7.05 -6.82
C ARG A 47 -9.56 6.90 -7.20
N GLY A 48 -9.08 5.70 -7.51
CA GLY A 48 -7.66 5.47 -7.80
C GLY A 48 -6.76 5.88 -6.63
N PHE A 49 -7.23 5.68 -5.40
CA PHE A 49 -6.56 6.02 -4.15
C PHE A 49 -6.37 7.53 -3.89
N ALA A 50 -7.05 8.40 -4.64
CA ALA A 50 -7.08 9.85 -4.39
C ALA A 50 -7.96 10.24 -3.18
N ALA A 51 -7.96 9.44 -2.12
CA ALA A 51 -8.86 9.56 -0.98
C ALA A 51 -8.38 10.54 0.10
N THR A 52 -7.08 10.84 0.18
CA THR A 52 -6.56 11.82 1.15
C THR A 52 -7.05 13.24 0.86
N GLY A 53 -7.01 13.65 -0.42
CA GLY A 53 -7.45 14.97 -0.89
C GLY A 53 -8.92 15.02 -1.30
N SER A 54 -9.54 13.87 -1.57
CA SER A 54 -10.97 13.72 -1.77
C SER A 54 -11.48 12.63 -0.82
N PRO A 55 -11.76 12.97 0.45
CA PRO A 55 -12.20 12.01 1.46
C PRO A 55 -13.46 11.27 1.04
N CYS A 56 -13.49 9.97 1.34
CA CYS A 56 -14.67 9.14 1.18
C CYS A 56 -15.65 9.40 2.33
N GLU A 57 -16.95 9.33 2.03
CA GLU A 57 -18.01 9.50 3.04
C GLU A 57 -18.28 8.17 3.79
N ASP A 58 -17.21 7.49 4.21
CA ASP A 58 -17.26 6.23 4.94
C ASP A 58 -16.10 6.12 5.94
N VAL A 59 -16.13 5.10 6.80
CA VAL A 59 -15.16 4.93 7.89
C VAL A 59 -13.73 4.64 7.39
N SER A 60 -13.52 4.27 6.12
CA SER A 60 -12.17 4.11 5.56
C SER A 60 -11.37 5.42 5.57
N THR A 61 -12.04 6.57 5.70
CA THR A 61 -11.35 7.85 5.87
C THR A 61 -10.47 7.88 7.12
N ILE A 62 -10.68 7.03 8.12
CA ILE A 62 -9.76 6.88 9.26
C ILE A 62 -8.33 6.61 8.76
N TYR A 63 -8.15 5.70 7.79
CA TYR A 63 -6.84 5.41 7.19
C TYR A 63 -6.35 6.54 6.27
N TRP A 64 -7.21 7.03 5.39
CA TRP A 64 -6.81 7.95 4.31
C TRP A 64 -6.61 9.41 4.74
N ASN A 65 -7.49 9.88 5.62
CA ASN A 65 -7.51 11.24 6.17
C ASN A 65 -8.32 11.25 7.47
N PRO A 66 -7.68 10.98 8.63
CA PRO A 66 -8.40 10.84 9.89
C PRO A 66 -9.15 12.11 10.30
N ALA A 67 -8.69 13.30 9.87
CA ALA A 67 -9.36 14.57 10.11
C ALA A 67 -10.73 14.67 9.43
N ALA A 68 -10.93 13.98 8.30
CA ALA A 68 -12.19 14.01 7.56
C ALA A 68 -13.29 13.17 8.21
N THR A 69 -13.03 12.42 9.29
CA THR A 69 -14.08 11.73 10.06
C THR A 69 -15.10 12.68 10.70
N THR A 70 -14.77 13.96 10.86
CA THR A 70 -15.70 15.00 11.33
C THR A 70 -16.88 15.24 10.38
N THR A 71 -16.76 14.85 9.11
CA THR A 71 -17.82 14.98 8.11
C THR A 71 -18.86 13.87 8.22
N LEU A 72 -18.49 12.71 8.77
CA LEU A 72 -19.41 11.59 9.04
C LEU A 72 -20.34 11.98 10.18
N ARG A 73 -21.66 11.79 10.01
CA ARG A 73 -22.67 12.18 11.01
C ARG A 73 -23.21 10.98 11.77
N GLY A 74 -23.34 11.11 13.09
CA GLY A 74 -23.90 10.05 13.92
C GLY A 74 -23.00 8.82 13.96
N LEU A 75 -23.63 7.64 14.05
CA LEU A 75 -22.93 6.36 14.02
C LEU A 75 -22.76 5.90 12.57
N ALA A 76 -21.50 5.75 12.14
CA ALA A 76 -21.13 5.16 10.86
C ALA A 76 -20.39 3.84 11.10
N VAL A 77 -20.80 2.79 10.40
CA VAL A 77 -20.15 1.47 10.44
C VAL A 77 -19.80 1.11 9.00
N TYR A 78 -18.60 0.60 8.79
CA TYR A 78 -18.16 0.15 7.47
C TYR A 78 -17.33 -1.12 7.61
N ALA A 79 -17.65 -2.10 6.78
CA ALA A 79 -16.94 -3.36 6.71
C ALA A 79 -16.84 -3.78 5.24
N GLY A 80 -15.73 -4.40 4.87
CA GLY A 80 -15.49 -4.86 3.50
C GLY A 80 -14.21 -5.67 3.41
N ALA A 81 -13.94 -6.17 2.21
CA ALA A 81 -12.68 -6.79 1.87
C ALA A 81 -12.41 -6.57 0.39
N SER A 82 -11.15 -6.65 0.01
CA SER A 82 -10.74 -6.52 -1.39
C SER A 82 -10.14 -7.85 -1.86
N ALA A 83 -10.23 -8.16 -3.15
CA ALA A 83 -9.61 -9.34 -3.73
C ALA A 83 -8.36 -8.93 -4.53
N ILE A 84 -7.20 -9.45 -4.15
CA ILE A 84 -5.92 -9.12 -4.79
C ILE A 84 -5.39 -10.39 -5.46
N ALA A 85 -5.43 -10.40 -6.79
CA ALA A 85 -4.83 -11.45 -7.61
C ALA A 85 -3.52 -10.93 -8.22
N VAL A 86 -2.39 -11.54 -7.83
CA VAL A 86 -1.07 -11.21 -8.36
C VAL A 86 -0.63 -12.33 -9.29
N ASN A 87 -0.33 -11.95 -10.53
CA ASN A 87 0.22 -12.86 -11.53
C ASN A 87 1.58 -12.34 -11.98
N GLY A 88 2.56 -13.23 -12.04
CA GLY A 88 3.91 -12.94 -12.51
C GLY A 88 4.59 -14.18 -13.08
N SER A 89 5.74 -13.97 -13.71
CA SER A 89 6.60 -15.06 -14.15
C SER A 89 8.05 -14.64 -14.07
N PHE A 90 8.93 -15.63 -13.90
CA PHE A 90 10.38 -15.48 -13.96
C PHE A 90 10.91 -16.23 -15.18
N ARG A 91 11.75 -15.58 -15.99
CA ARG A 91 12.46 -16.21 -17.10
C ARG A 91 13.92 -16.31 -16.76
N ALA A 92 14.46 -17.52 -16.79
CA ALA A 92 15.90 -17.74 -16.56
C ALA A 92 16.68 -17.33 -17.81
N ASP A 93 17.67 -16.44 -17.67
CA ASP A 93 18.50 -15.98 -18.79
C ASP A 93 19.35 -17.11 -19.38
N THR A 94 19.80 -18.04 -18.55
CA THR A 94 20.71 -19.14 -18.93
C THR A 94 20.03 -20.23 -19.75
N THR A 95 18.76 -20.54 -19.45
CA THR A 95 18.02 -21.67 -20.06
C THR A 95 16.82 -21.21 -20.89
N GLY A 96 16.41 -19.95 -20.77
CA GLY A 96 15.17 -19.43 -21.34
C GLY A 96 13.90 -19.98 -20.70
N LYS A 97 13.99 -20.92 -19.74
CA LYS A 97 12.83 -21.54 -19.07
C LYS A 97 12.05 -20.49 -18.28
N VAL A 98 10.73 -20.51 -18.43
CA VAL A 98 9.80 -19.63 -17.72
C VAL A 98 9.16 -20.39 -16.57
N TRP A 99 9.07 -19.73 -15.42
CA TRP A 99 8.43 -20.20 -14.21
C TRP A 99 7.28 -19.26 -13.87
N PRO A 100 6.02 -19.72 -13.85
CA PRO A 100 4.92 -18.92 -13.35
C PRO A 100 5.00 -18.79 -11.83
N SER A 101 4.52 -17.67 -11.29
CA SER A 101 4.35 -17.50 -9.84
C SER A 101 3.10 -18.26 -9.36
N GLU A 102 3.17 -18.87 -8.18
CA GLU A 102 2.06 -19.61 -7.56
C GLU A 102 1.50 -18.84 -6.35
N VAL A 103 1.16 -17.57 -6.57
CA VAL A 103 0.67 -16.68 -5.52
C VAL A 103 -0.85 -16.86 -5.36
N PRO A 104 -1.36 -17.24 -4.18
CA PRO A 104 -2.79 -17.33 -3.94
C PRO A 104 -3.43 -15.94 -3.92
N THR A 105 -4.70 -15.84 -4.32
CA THR A 105 -5.48 -14.61 -4.18
C THR A 105 -5.59 -14.23 -2.70
N ALA A 106 -5.26 -12.98 -2.37
CA ALA A 106 -5.38 -12.45 -1.02
C ALA A 106 -6.69 -11.68 -0.84
N TYR A 107 -7.22 -11.72 0.37
CA TYR A 107 -8.47 -11.04 0.74
C TYR A 107 -8.30 -10.15 1.99
N PRO A 108 -7.57 -9.02 1.90
CA PRO A 108 -7.41 -8.12 3.04
C PRO A 108 -8.76 -7.53 3.48
N PRO A 109 -9.16 -7.70 4.75
CA PRO A 109 -10.36 -7.10 5.29
C PRO A 109 -10.16 -5.64 5.71
N PHE A 110 -11.27 -4.93 5.78
CA PHE A 110 -11.45 -3.65 6.43
C PHE A 110 -12.67 -3.71 7.34
N LEU A 111 -12.57 -3.17 8.54
CA LEU A 111 -13.70 -2.97 9.45
C LEU A 111 -13.48 -1.68 10.23
N GLY A 112 -14.52 -0.90 10.45
CA GLY A 112 -14.43 0.24 11.35
C GLY A 112 -15.77 0.78 11.77
N VAL A 113 -15.73 1.57 12.83
CA VAL A 113 -16.84 2.36 13.34
C VAL A 113 -16.37 3.77 13.62
N ASN A 114 -17.22 4.75 13.35
CA ASN A 114 -17.01 6.15 13.70
C ASN A 114 -18.28 6.71 14.32
N TRP A 115 -18.13 7.55 15.34
CA TRP A 115 -19.21 8.28 15.97
C TRP A 115 -18.88 9.76 16.02
N THR A 116 -19.79 10.58 15.48
CA THR A 116 -19.71 12.03 15.52
C THR A 116 -21.02 12.58 16.08
N PRO A 117 -21.01 13.32 17.21
CA PRO A 117 -22.20 13.95 17.77
C PRO A 117 -22.81 14.98 16.82
N ALA A 118 -24.11 15.25 16.99
CA ALA A 118 -24.84 16.25 16.20
C ALA A 118 -24.28 17.69 16.35
N SER A 119 -23.46 17.95 17.37
CA SER A 119 -22.78 19.24 17.54
C SER A 119 -21.51 19.39 16.68
N HIS A 120 -21.14 18.38 15.88
CA HIS A 120 -20.08 18.36 14.85
C HIS A 120 -18.64 18.64 15.29
N ARG A 121 -18.35 18.82 16.58
CA ARG A 121 -17.02 19.27 16.99
C ARG A 121 -15.98 18.16 17.11
N VAL A 122 -16.39 16.92 17.40
CA VAL A 122 -15.45 15.83 17.70
C VAL A 122 -15.96 14.53 17.07
N ALA A 123 -15.10 13.82 16.34
CA ALA A 123 -15.35 12.47 15.86
C ALA A 123 -14.44 11.49 16.61
N LEU A 124 -15.02 10.37 17.02
CA LEU A 124 -14.32 9.25 17.67
C LEU A 124 -14.54 8.01 16.84
N GLY A 125 -13.47 7.36 16.42
CA GLY A 125 -13.56 6.16 15.60
C GLY A 125 -12.49 5.14 15.90
N VAL A 126 -12.68 3.94 15.38
CA VAL A 126 -11.66 2.90 15.35
C VAL A 126 -11.82 2.10 14.05
N ALA A 127 -10.70 1.82 13.40
CA ALA A 127 -10.67 0.96 12.22
C ALA A 127 -9.60 -0.12 12.35
N ALA A 128 -9.88 -1.29 11.79
CA ALA A 128 -8.97 -2.40 11.60
C ALA A 128 -8.81 -2.66 10.10
N TYR A 129 -7.57 -2.70 9.61
CA TYR A 129 -7.27 -2.83 8.18
C TYR A 129 -5.89 -3.45 7.94
N VAL A 130 -5.62 -3.84 6.70
CA VAL A 130 -4.37 -4.47 6.26
C VAL A 130 -3.61 -3.52 5.32
N PRO A 131 -2.65 -2.73 5.84
CA PRO A 131 -1.93 -1.75 5.04
C PRO A 131 -0.66 -2.30 4.37
N TYR A 132 -0.19 -3.47 4.79
CA TYR A 132 0.96 -4.13 4.17
C TYR A 132 0.66 -5.60 3.93
N GLY A 133 0.98 -6.06 2.73
CA GLY A 133 0.78 -7.44 2.32
C GLY A 133 1.54 -7.76 1.04
N LEU A 134 2.30 -8.85 1.07
CA LEU A 134 3.02 -9.36 -0.10
C LEU A 134 3.11 -10.88 0.01
N THR A 135 2.85 -11.60 -1.07
CA THR A 135 3.23 -13.00 -1.18
C THR A 135 3.93 -13.22 -2.51
N SER A 136 5.14 -13.75 -2.44
CA SER A 136 5.91 -14.30 -3.55
C SER A 136 6.04 -15.79 -3.28
N GLN A 137 5.63 -16.62 -4.24
CA GLN A 137 5.67 -18.07 -4.09
C GLN A 137 5.96 -18.69 -5.45
N TRP A 138 6.87 -19.65 -5.46
CA TRP A 138 7.31 -20.37 -6.65
C TRP A 138 7.26 -21.88 -6.43
N ALA A 139 7.17 -22.62 -7.54
CA ALA A 139 7.21 -24.08 -7.54
C ALA A 139 8.48 -24.63 -6.83
N PRO A 140 8.43 -25.83 -6.23
CA PRO A 140 9.57 -26.40 -5.51
C PRO A 140 10.86 -26.57 -6.31
N ASP A 141 10.76 -26.81 -7.61
CA ASP A 141 11.88 -26.97 -8.55
C ASP A 141 12.36 -25.63 -9.14
N PHE A 142 11.82 -24.51 -8.69
CA PHE A 142 12.21 -23.17 -9.13
C PHE A 142 13.73 -22.96 -9.01
N VAL A 143 14.34 -22.39 -10.05
CA VAL A 143 15.80 -22.19 -10.10
C VAL A 143 16.29 -21.21 -9.02
N GLY A 144 15.48 -20.21 -8.65
CA GLY A 144 15.80 -19.23 -7.60
C GLY A 144 15.41 -19.66 -6.18
N ARG A 145 15.03 -20.92 -5.96
CA ARG A 145 14.59 -21.44 -4.64
C ARG A 145 15.64 -21.29 -3.54
N PHE A 146 16.92 -21.21 -3.91
CA PHE A 146 18.03 -20.96 -2.99
C PHE A 146 18.16 -19.50 -2.57
N SER A 147 17.41 -18.56 -3.17
CA SER A 147 17.35 -17.16 -2.75
C SER A 147 16.03 -16.84 -2.06
N ALA A 148 14.90 -17.23 -2.66
CA ALA A 148 13.58 -17.14 -2.04
C ALA A 148 12.61 -18.05 -2.79
N GLN A 149 12.16 -19.13 -2.14
CA GLN A 149 11.09 -19.98 -2.68
C GLN A 149 9.71 -19.41 -2.33
N LYS A 150 9.55 -18.97 -1.08
CA LYS A 150 8.35 -18.29 -0.59
C LYS A 150 8.74 -17.13 0.30
N ALA A 151 8.17 -15.96 0.06
CA ALA A 151 8.22 -14.82 0.96
C ALA A 151 6.79 -14.31 1.14
N SER A 152 6.27 -14.35 2.36
CA SER A 152 4.93 -13.89 2.69
C SER A 152 4.98 -12.92 3.85
N LEU A 153 4.39 -11.75 3.67
CA LEU A 153 4.24 -10.71 4.68
C LEU A 153 2.75 -10.34 4.72
N ALA A 154 2.18 -10.27 5.93
CA ALA A 154 0.86 -9.72 6.15
C ALA A 154 0.87 -8.91 7.44
N SER A 155 0.23 -7.74 7.43
CA SER A 155 0.04 -6.92 8.63
C SER A 155 -1.42 -6.60 8.88
N VAL A 156 -1.81 -6.54 10.14
CA VAL A 156 -3.14 -6.08 10.56
C VAL A 156 -2.94 -4.94 11.53
N TYR A 157 -3.51 -3.78 11.19
CA TYR A 157 -3.41 -2.57 11.97
C TYR A 157 -4.76 -2.25 12.57
N VAL A 158 -4.76 -1.85 13.84
CA VAL A 158 -5.91 -1.27 14.54
C VAL A 158 -5.55 0.16 14.89
N GLN A 159 -6.39 1.09 14.46
CA GLN A 159 -6.20 2.52 14.63
C GLN A 159 -7.43 3.12 15.32
N PRO A 160 -7.37 3.41 16.63
CA PRO A 160 -8.27 4.39 17.22
C PRO A 160 -7.98 5.76 16.62
N ASN A 161 -9.01 6.57 16.42
CA ASN A 161 -8.92 7.89 15.81
C ASN A 161 -9.75 8.90 16.60
N VAL A 162 -9.19 10.10 16.77
CA VAL A 162 -9.90 11.28 17.26
C VAL A 162 -9.70 12.40 16.26
N ALA A 163 -10.80 13.03 15.86
CA ALA A 163 -10.75 14.22 15.03
C ALA A 163 -11.61 15.33 15.62
N VAL A 164 -11.20 16.58 15.38
CA VAL A 164 -11.84 17.78 15.90
C VAL A 164 -12.00 18.77 14.75
N GLU A 165 -13.22 19.30 14.61
CA GLU A 165 -13.49 20.40 13.71
C GLU A 165 -13.15 21.72 14.41
N LEU A 166 -12.12 22.42 13.90
CA LEU A 166 -11.63 23.67 14.48
C LEU A 166 -12.38 24.87 13.92
N VAL A 167 -12.67 24.85 12.61
CA VAL A 167 -13.43 25.90 11.91
C VAL A 167 -14.55 25.22 11.12
N PRO A 168 -15.82 25.52 11.45
CA PRO A 168 -16.97 24.89 10.79
C PRO A 168 -16.89 24.95 9.27
N GLY A 169 -16.91 23.79 8.62
CA GLY A 169 -16.88 23.60 7.18
C GLY A 169 -15.56 23.96 6.49
N LYS A 170 -14.48 24.25 7.25
CA LYS A 170 -13.22 24.76 6.68
C LYS A 170 -11.97 24.03 7.16
N LEU A 171 -11.88 23.71 8.45
CA LEU A 171 -10.67 23.15 9.03
C LEU A 171 -11.01 22.11 10.08
N SER A 172 -10.51 20.90 9.87
CA SER A 172 -10.51 19.80 10.83
C SER A 172 -9.11 19.26 11.00
N VAL A 173 -8.80 18.77 12.19
CA VAL A 173 -7.55 18.08 12.50
C VAL A 173 -7.90 16.76 13.18
N GLY A 174 -7.22 15.70 12.82
CA GLY A 174 -7.46 14.39 13.42
C GLY A 174 -6.30 13.45 13.22
N GLY A 175 -6.25 12.43 14.06
CA GLY A 175 -5.24 11.41 14.03
C GLY A 175 -5.40 10.44 15.20
N GLY A 176 -4.59 9.40 15.16
CA GLY A 176 -4.51 8.45 16.25
C GLY A 176 -3.36 7.46 16.06
N PRO A 177 -2.96 6.77 17.14
CA PRO A 177 -1.91 5.79 17.07
C PRO A 177 -2.35 4.59 16.25
N THR A 178 -1.38 3.91 15.65
CA THR A 178 -1.62 2.70 14.88
C THR A 178 -0.92 1.54 15.57
N ILE A 179 -1.68 0.52 15.94
CA ILE A 179 -1.17 -0.68 16.61
C ILE A 179 -1.20 -1.80 15.59
N GLY A 180 0.00 -2.30 15.23
CA GLY A 180 0.16 -3.25 14.15
C GLY A 180 0.74 -4.58 14.60
N TRP A 181 0.23 -5.66 14.04
CA TRP A 181 0.83 -6.99 14.11
C TRP A 181 1.23 -7.42 12.71
N SER A 182 2.44 -7.93 12.56
CA SER A 182 2.96 -8.39 11.27
C SER A 182 3.43 -9.83 11.39
N GLN A 183 3.09 -10.64 10.39
CA GLN A 183 3.59 -12.00 10.22
C GLN A 183 4.44 -12.05 8.97
N LEU A 184 5.63 -12.64 9.11
CA LEU A 184 6.57 -12.88 8.04
C LEU A 184 6.81 -14.38 7.95
N GLU A 185 6.78 -14.93 6.74
CA GLU A 185 7.21 -16.30 6.45
C GLU A 185 8.20 -16.24 5.29
N LEU A 186 9.41 -16.73 5.52
CA LEU A 186 10.42 -16.93 4.48
C LEU A 186 10.75 -18.43 4.36
N ARG A 187 10.67 -18.96 3.14
CA ARG A 187 11.12 -20.31 2.81
C ARG A 187 12.19 -20.25 1.73
N GLN A 188 13.29 -20.93 1.99
CA GLN A 188 14.45 -20.98 1.10
C GLN A 188 15.05 -22.39 1.13
N SER A 189 15.46 -22.88 -0.03
CA SER A 189 16.25 -24.12 -0.12
C SER A 189 17.68 -23.87 0.31
N ILE A 190 18.29 -24.85 0.98
CA ILE A 190 19.69 -24.78 1.38
C ILE A 190 20.50 -25.62 0.40
N ASP A 191 21.51 -24.99 -0.21
CA ASP A 191 22.45 -25.65 -1.10
C ASP A 191 23.56 -26.31 -0.26
N ILE A 192 23.74 -27.62 -0.41
CA ILE A 192 24.80 -28.34 0.30
C ILE A 192 26.17 -28.01 -0.28
N SER A 193 26.25 -27.68 -1.57
CA SER A 193 27.53 -27.47 -2.25
C SER A 193 28.28 -26.26 -1.68
N SER A 194 27.54 -25.29 -1.13
CA SER A 194 28.08 -24.08 -0.50
C SER A 194 28.43 -24.28 0.98
N GLN A 195 28.16 -25.46 1.56
CA GLN A 195 28.47 -25.76 2.96
C GLN A 195 29.88 -26.32 3.11
N THR A 196 30.49 -26.09 4.27
CA THR A 196 31.76 -26.71 4.65
C THR A 196 31.52 -28.11 5.23
N PRO A 197 32.19 -29.15 4.72
CA PRO A 197 32.09 -30.50 5.26
C PRO A 197 32.55 -30.56 6.74
N PRO A 198 31.90 -31.38 7.59
CA PRO A 198 32.36 -31.58 8.97
C PRO A 198 33.81 -32.06 9.01
N GLY A 199 34.67 -31.36 9.77
CA GLY A 199 36.10 -31.70 9.90
C GLY A 199 36.99 -31.22 8.75
N ALA A 200 36.44 -30.52 7.74
CA ALA A 200 37.25 -29.90 6.70
C ALA A 200 37.87 -28.56 7.16
N PRO A 201 39.03 -28.16 6.60
CA PRO A 201 39.60 -26.83 6.82
C PRO A 201 38.63 -25.70 6.43
N SER A 202 38.76 -24.55 7.09
CA SER A 202 37.98 -23.36 6.74
C SER A 202 38.20 -22.97 5.27
N GLY A 203 37.10 -22.70 4.56
CA GLY A 203 37.14 -22.36 3.13
C GLY A 203 37.02 -23.54 2.17
N VAL A 204 37.03 -24.79 2.67
CA VAL A 204 36.67 -25.95 1.85
C VAL A 204 35.15 -26.12 1.79
N THR A 205 34.59 -26.32 0.59
CA THR A 205 33.15 -26.56 0.40
C THR A 205 32.87 -27.90 -0.26
N PHE A 206 31.65 -28.42 -0.10
CA PHE A 206 31.23 -29.63 -0.80
C PHE A 206 31.31 -29.52 -2.33
N ALA A 207 31.22 -28.31 -2.89
CA ALA A 207 31.45 -28.09 -4.31
C ALA A 207 32.85 -28.52 -4.78
N GLN A 208 33.87 -28.26 -3.95
CA GLN A 208 35.26 -28.65 -4.23
C GLN A 208 35.48 -30.16 -4.06
N LEU A 209 34.56 -30.84 -3.36
CA LEU A 209 34.52 -32.30 -3.23
C LEU A 209 33.65 -32.97 -4.31
N GLY A 210 33.25 -32.23 -5.35
CA GLY A 210 32.52 -32.75 -6.50
C GLY A 210 30.99 -32.72 -6.39
N ILE A 211 30.42 -32.14 -5.32
CA ILE A 211 28.97 -31.95 -5.24
C ILE A 211 28.54 -30.78 -6.13
N ALA A 212 27.61 -31.04 -7.05
CA ALA A 212 27.15 -30.02 -7.99
C ALA A 212 26.50 -28.81 -7.27
N PRO A 213 26.77 -27.57 -7.71
CA PRO A 213 26.04 -26.39 -7.24
C PRO A 213 24.53 -26.50 -7.43
N GLY A 214 23.75 -26.00 -6.47
CA GLY A 214 22.29 -26.09 -6.45
C GLY A 214 21.77 -27.46 -6.00
N THR A 215 22.57 -28.21 -5.23
CA THR A 215 22.14 -29.49 -4.66
C THR A 215 21.40 -29.23 -3.35
N GLU A 216 20.07 -29.29 -3.42
CA GLU A 216 19.19 -29.09 -2.28
C GLU A 216 19.28 -30.28 -1.32
N PHE A 217 19.54 -30.02 -0.03
CA PHE A 217 19.54 -31.05 1.02
C PHE A 217 18.56 -30.76 2.15
N ALA A 218 18.11 -29.52 2.28
CA ALA A 218 17.17 -29.08 3.31
C ALA A 218 16.45 -27.79 2.88
N ARG A 219 15.37 -27.45 3.61
CA ARG A 219 14.65 -26.18 3.45
C ARG A 219 14.60 -25.45 4.78
N ALA A 220 15.01 -24.19 4.78
CA ALA A 220 14.86 -23.29 5.91
C ALA A 220 13.46 -22.66 5.90
N ARG A 221 12.86 -22.52 7.08
CA ARG A 221 11.64 -21.76 7.32
C ARG A 221 11.92 -20.80 8.47
N ALA A 222 11.81 -19.50 8.21
CA ALA A 222 11.91 -18.43 9.19
C ALA A 222 10.59 -17.67 9.28
#